data_AF-A0AB33I261-F1
#
_entry.id   AF-A0AB33I261-F1
#
_cell.length_a   1.000
_cell.length_b   1.000
_cell.length_c   1.000
_cell.angle_alpha   90.00
_cell.angle_beta   90.00
_cell.angle_gamma   90.00
#
_symmetry.space_group_name_H-M   'P 1'
#
loop_
_entity.id
_entity.type
_entity.pdbx_description
1 polymer ?
#
loop_
_entity_poly.entity_id
_entity_poly.type
_entity_poly.pdbx_seq_one_letter_code
_entity_poly.pdbx_strand_id
1 'polypeptide(L)'
;MKQEVEKWRPFGHPDGDIRDLSFLDAHQAVYVQHHEGKEPLEYRFWVTYSLHCFTKDYEHQTNEEKQSLMYHAPKESRPFCQHRYNLAHTLKKNYFGAARKQRYSCRVW
;
A
#
# COMPACT_ATOMS: atom_id res chain seq x y z
N MET A 1 19.00 -0.60 9.71
CA MET A 1 18.75 -1.09 8.35
C MET A 1 17.24 -1.14 8.13
N LYS A 2 16.66 -0.44 7.15
CA LYS A 2 15.21 -0.43 6.92
C LYS A 2 14.83 -1.71 6.16
N GLN A 3 14.33 -2.74 6.84
CA GLN A 3 13.72 -3.91 6.17
C GLN A 3 12.39 -3.47 5.55
N GLU A 4 12.32 -3.41 4.22
CA GLU A 4 11.07 -3.25 3.50
C GLU A 4 10.21 -4.50 3.69
N VAL A 5 8.88 -4.35 3.76
CA VAL A 5 7.98 -5.49 3.96
C VAL A 5 7.67 -6.12 2.61
N GLU A 6 8.11 -7.37 2.41
CA GLU A 6 7.85 -8.11 1.18
C GLU A 6 6.44 -8.67 1.10
N LYS A 7 5.93 -9.19 2.22
CA LYS A 7 4.59 -9.76 2.32
C LYS A 7 3.85 -9.22 3.53
N TRP A 8 2.63 -8.75 3.31
CA TRP A 8 1.76 -8.29 4.38
C TRP A 8 0.90 -9.43 4.92
N ARG A 9 0.78 -9.51 6.24
CA ARG A 9 -0.12 -10.46 6.88
C ARG A 9 -1.54 -9.94 6.74
N PRO A 10 -2.54 -10.77 6.45
CA PRO A 10 -3.94 -10.34 6.47
C PRO A 10 -4.31 -9.85 7.87
N PHE A 11 -5.27 -8.93 7.94
CA PHE A 11 -5.76 -8.38 9.20
C PHE A 11 -7.11 -8.98 9.56
N GLY A 12 -7.21 -9.63 10.73
CA GLY A 12 -8.49 -10.06 11.29
C GLY A 12 -9.19 -8.88 11.93
N HIS A 13 -10.25 -8.38 11.30
CA HIS A 13 -10.95 -7.19 11.75
C HIS A 13 -11.97 -7.56 12.86
N PRO A 14 -12.25 -6.68 13.84
CA PRO A 14 -13.19 -6.97 14.93
C PRO A 14 -14.63 -7.29 14.53
N ASP A 15 -15.00 -7.04 13.27
CA ASP A 15 -16.31 -7.40 12.71
C ASP A 15 -16.40 -8.89 12.30
N GLY A 16 -15.31 -9.65 12.44
CA GLY A 16 -15.23 -11.07 12.11
C GLY A 16 -14.68 -11.37 10.71
N ASP A 17 -14.48 -10.35 9.88
CA ASP A 17 -13.96 -10.51 8.52
C ASP A 17 -12.43 -10.37 8.47
N ILE A 18 -11.83 -10.98 7.45
CA ILE A 18 -10.40 -10.86 7.16
C ILE A 18 -10.18 -9.84 6.04
N ARG A 19 -9.32 -8.85 6.29
CA ARG A 19 -8.86 -7.90 5.28
C ARG A 19 -7.58 -8.43 4.63
N ASP A 20 -7.69 -8.78 3.35
CA ASP A 20 -6.56 -9.22 2.54
C ASP A 20 -5.64 -8.05 2.21
N LEU A 21 -4.36 -8.18 2.59
CA LEU A 21 -3.32 -7.18 2.36
C LEU A 21 -2.29 -7.62 1.30
N SER A 22 -2.46 -8.80 0.69
CA SER A 22 -1.54 -9.33 -0.33
C SER A 22 -1.47 -8.44 -1.59
N PHE A 23 -2.51 -7.65 -1.84
CA PHE A 23 -2.48 -6.63 -2.88
C PHE A 23 -1.47 -5.51 -2.58
N LEU A 24 -0.88 -5.42 -1.38
CA LEU A 24 0.21 -4.51 -1.05
C LEU A 24 1.55 -5.23 -0.91
N ASP A 25 1.64 -6.50 -1.31
CA ASP A 25 2.91 -7.23 -1.33
C ASP A 25 3.88 -6.58 -2.30
N ALA A 26 5.16 -6.70 -1.97
CA ALA A 26 6.23 -6.26 -2.82
C ALA A 26 6.17 -7.01 -4.15
N HIS A 27 6.25 -6.27 -5.24
CA HIS A 27 6.21 -6.83 -6.59
C HIS A 27 7.10 -6.04 -7.54
N GLN A 28 7.48 -6.67 -8.64
CA GLN A 28 8.18 -5.97 -9.72
C GLN A 28 7.17 -5.25 -10.60
N ALA A 29 7.47 -3.99 -10.91
CA ALA A 29 6.79 -3.22 -11.93
C ALA A 29 7.73 -2.98 -13.11
N VAL A 30 7.13 -2.92 -14.30
CA VAL A 30 7.83 -2.66 -15.55
C VAL A 30 7.34 -1.34 -16.13
N TYR A 31 8.27 -0.44 -16.41
CA TYR A 31 8.00 0.81 -17.12
C TYR A 31 8.71 0.78 -18.47
N VAL A 32 7.92 0.90 -19.55
CA VAL A 32 8.45 0.93 -20.91
C VAL A 32 8.41 2.35 -21.44
N GLN A 33 9.59 2.93 -21.64
CA GLN A 33 9.75 4.26 -22.21
C GLN A 33 9.83 4.16 -23.74
N HIS A 34 8.86 4.76 -24.42
CA HIS A 34 8.84 4.87 -25.87
C HIS A 34 9.41 6.22 -26.30
N HIS A 35 10.29 6.21 -27.31
CA HIS A 35 10.81 7.40 -27.98
C HIS A 35 10.65 7.23 -29.49
N GLU A 36 10.25 8.28 -30.18
CA GLU A 36 10.03 8.22 -31.63
C GLU A 36 11.33 7.88 -32.37
N GLY A 37 11.27 6.87 -33.25
CA GLY A 37 12.42 6.39 -34.01
C GLY A 37 13.47 5.61 -33.21
N LYS A 38 13.17 5.18 -31.96
CA LYS A 38 14.06 4.33 -31.15
C LYS A 38 13.31 3.12 -30.60
N GLU A 39 14.05 2.04 -30.40
CA GLU A 39 13.55 0.87 -29.70
C GLU A 39 13.10 1.24 -28.27
N PRO A 40 12.00 0.67 -27.77
CA PRO A 40 11.52 0.92 -26.42
C PRO A 40 12.54 0.51 -25.35
N LEU A 41 12.71 1.35 -24.32
CA LEU A 41 13.56 1.03 -23.17
C LEU A 41 12.71 0.52 -22.01
N GLU A 42 13.06 -0.66 -21.50
CA GLU A 42 12.37 -1.29 -20.39
C GLU A 42 13.12 -1.08 -19.07
N TYR A 43 12.40 -0.59 -18.05
CA TYR A 43 12.91 -0.42 -16.69
C TYR A 43 12.12 -1.31 -15.73
N ARG A 44 12.84 -2.17 -15.01
CA ARG A 44 12.27 -3.01 -13.96
C ARG A 44 12.66 -2.47 -12.60
N PHE A 45 11.68 -2.33 -11.71
CA PHE A 45 11.92 -1.88 -10.35
C PHE A 45 11.01 -2.59 -9.37
N TRP A 46 11.48 -2.77 -8.13
CA TRP A 46 10.66 -3.27 -7.04
C TRP A 46 9.79 -2.15 -6.48
N VAL A 47 8.52 -2.45 -6.30
CA VAL A 47 7.55 -1.60 -5.62
C VAL A 47 7.25 -2.22 -4.27
N THR A 48 7.50 -1.47 -3.20
CA THR A 48 7.11 -1.81 -1.83
C THR A 48 6.10 -0.78 -1.34
N TYR A 49 5.24 -1.19 -0.42
CA TYR A 49 4.24 -0.32 0.19
C TYR A 49 4.58 -0.08 1.66
N SER A 50 4.18 1.06 2.19
CA SER A 50 4.36 1.40 3.61
C SER A 50 3.12 1.00 4.41
N LEU A 51 3.29 0.76 5.72
CA LEU A 51 2.20 0.46 6.65
C LEU A 51 1.10 1.54 6.64
N HIS A 52 1.49 2.79 6.35
CA HIS A 52 0.56 3.92 6.29
C HIS A 52 -0.47 3.81 5.17
N CYS A 53 -0.30 2.89 4.21
CA CYS A 53 -1.28 2.64 3.15
C CYS A 53 -2.63 2.15 3.69
N PHE A 54 -2.66 1.50 4.87
CA PHE A 54 -3.88 0.93 5.44
C PHE A 54 -4.03 1.16 6.95
N THR A 55 -3.10 1.89 7.58
CA THR A 55 -3.19 2.26 8.99
C THR A 55 -3.22 3.77 9.17
N LYS A 56 -3.90 4.22 10.22
CA LYS A 56 -3.86 5.60 10.69
C LYS A 56 -4.28 5.61 12.16
N ASP A 57 -3.56 6.39 12.94
CA ASP A 57 -3.94 6.69 14.32
C ASP A 57 -4.78 7.96 14.31
N TYR A 58 -5.97 7.90 14.91
CA TYR A 58 -6.86 9.05 15.03
C TYR A 58 -6.99 9.46 16.50
N GLU A 59 -6.95 10.76 16.76
CA GLU A 59 -7.03 11.30 18.12
C GLU A 59 -8.38 11.02 18.80
N HIS A 60 -9.46 10.93 18.03
CA HIS A 60 -10.82 10.71 18.54
C HIS A 60 -11.14 9.24 18.87
N GLN A 61 -10.26 8.30 18.54
CA GLN A 61 -10.48 6.89 18.88
C GLN A 61 -10.15 6.64 20.35
N THR A 62 -10.99 5.85 21.01
CA THR A 62 -10.72 5.32 22.35
C THR A 62 -9.53 4.37 22.33
N ASN A 63 -8.92 4.12 23.48
CA ASN A 63 -7.78 3.20 23.57
C ASN A 63 -8.19 1.76 23.24
N GLU A 64 -9.40 1.38 23.63
CA GLU A 64 -10.00 0.08 23.38
C GLU A 64 -10.19 -0.15 21.87
N GLU A 65 -10.72 0.84 21.15
CA GLU A 65 -10.84 0.80 19.69
C GLU A 65 -9.47 0.67 19.03
N LYS A 66 -8.49 1.49 19.43
CA LYS A 66 -7.13 1.43 18.89
C LYS A 66 -6.48 0.07 19.09
N GLN A 67 -6.65 -0.53 20.27
CA GLN A 67 -6.13 -1.86 20.57
C GLN A 67 -6.79 -2.94 19.73
N SER A 68 -8.13 -2.90 19.59
CA SER A 68 -8.87 -3.86 18.77
C SER A 68 -8.49 -3.80 17.28
N LEU A 69 -8.08 -2.61 16.81
CA LEU A 69 -7.67 -2.38 15.43
C LEU A 69 -6.16 -2.48 15.23
N MET A 70 -5.36 -2.78 16.27
CA MET A 70 -3.92 -2.66 16.19
C MET A 70 -3.31 -3.66 15.20
N TYR A 71 -2.63 -3.15 14.18
CA TYR A 71 -1.84 -3.96 13.26
C TYR A 71 -0.36 -3.88 13.62
N HIS A 72 0.28 -5.04 13.76
CA HIS A 72 1.70 -5.15 14.12
C HIS A 72 2.56 -5.45 12.89
N ALA A 73 3.33 -4.46 12.45
CA ALA A 73 4.38 -4.61 11.44
C ALA A 73 5.77 -4.71 12.10
N PRO A 74 6.81 -5.14 11.36
CA PRO A 74 8.14 -5.31 11.94
C PRO A 74 8.76 -4.04 12.57
N LYS A 75 8.39 -2.86 12.08
CA LYS A 75 8.97 -1.56 12.52
C LYS A 75 8.10 -0.78 13.48
N GLU A 76 6.79 -0.89 13.33
CA GLU A 76 5.83 -0.07 14.06
C GLU A 76 4.50 -0.82 14.18
N SER A 77 3.69 -0.41 15.15
CA SER A 77 2.32 -0.89 15.32
C SER A 77 1.38 0.30 15.21
N ARG A 78 0.33 0.17 14.39
CA ARG A 78 -0.64 1.25 14.17
C ARG A 78 -2.04 0.69 13.98
N PRO A 79 -3.09 1.41 14.41
CA PRO A 79 -4.46 0.99 14.19
C PRO A 79 -4.78 0.89 12.70
N PHE A 80 -5.44 -0.21 12.33
CA PHE A 80 -6.00 -0.44 11.01
C PHE A 80 -7.06 0.61 10.70
N CYS A 81 -7.04 1.12 9.48
CA CYS A 81 -7.96 2.14 9.02
C CYS A 81 -8.67 1.65 7.75
N GLN A 82 -9.96 1.29 7.89
CA GLN A 82 -10.78 0.79 6.79
C GLN A 82 -10.84 1.77 5.61
N HIS A 83 -10.91 3.08 5.89
CA HIS A 83 -10.94 4.10 4.85
C HIS A 83 -9.66 4.08 4.01
N ARG A 84 -8.48 4.02 4.65
CA ARG A 84 -7.19 3.94 3.94
C ARG A 84 -7.04 2.63 3.18
N TYR A 85 -7.45 1.51 3.77
CA TYR A 85 -7.49 0.22 3.09
C TYR A 85 -8.32 0.26 1.80
N ASN A 86 -9.54 0.81 1.85
CA ASN A 86 -10.41 0.95 0.67
C ASN A 86 -9.80 1.89 -0.38
N LEU A 87 -9.18 2.99 0.06
CA LEU A 87 -8.49 3.92 -0.82
C LEU A 87 -7.29 3.26 -1.52
N ALA A 88 -6.49 2.50 -0.79
CA ALA A 88 -5.35 1.77 -1.34
C ALA A 88 -5.78 0.76 -2.42
N HIS A 89 -6.89 0.04 -2.19
CA HIS A 89 -7.51 -0.84 -3.20
C HIS A 89 -7.90 -0.08 -4.46
N THR A 90 -8.62 1.04 -4.31
CA THR A 90 -9.08 1.85 -5.44
C THR A 90 -7.90 2.44 -6.23
N LEU A 91 -6.92 3.00 -5.52
CA LEU A 91 -5.73 3.57 -6.14
C LEU A 91 -4.93 2.51 -6.89
N LYS A 92 -4.66 1.35 -6.30
CA LYS A 92 -3.89 0.29 -6.97
C LYS A 92 -4.56 -0.16 -8.27
N LYS A 93 -5.89 -0.30 -8.28
CA LYS A 93 -6.66 -0.63 -9.49
C LYS A 93 -6.46 0.41 -10.60
N ASN A 94 -6.43 1.70 -10.24
CA ASN A 94 -6.30 2.78 -11.21
C ASN A 94 -4.86 2.98 -11.71
N TYR A 95 -3.84 2.73 -10.88
CA TYR A 95 -2.44 2.95 -11.25
C TYR A 95 -1.93 2.01 -12.34
N PHE A 96 -2.40 0.75 -12.38
CA PHE A 96 -2.02 -0.19 -13.44
C PHE A 96 -2.88 -0.08 -14.71
N GLY A 97 -4.04 0.57 -14.64
CA GLY A 97 -4.90 0.83 -15.80
C GLY A 97 -4.60 2.14 -16.54
N ALA A 98 -4.02 3.14 -15.86
CA ALA A 98 -3.80 4.48 -16.40
C ALA A 98 -2.31 4.79 -16.57
N ALA A 99 -1.61 4.05 -17.43
CA ALA A 99 -0.30 4.43 -17.96
C ALA A 99 -0.38 5.63 -18.93
N ARG A 100 -1.04 6.73 -18.52
CA ARG A 100 -0.99 8.04 -19.20
C ARG A 100 -0.16 9.00 -18.35
N LYS A 101 1.11 9.14 -18.70
CA LYS A 101 1.99 10.31 -18.50
C LYS A 101 1.76 11.20 -17.25
N GLN A 102 1.61 10.66 -16.06
CA GLN A 102 1.80 11.46 -14.85
C GLN A 102 2.57 10.69 -13.78
N ARG A 103 3.74 11.23 -13.43
CA ARG A 103 4.47 10.91 -12.20
C ARG A 103 3.60 11.34 -11.03
N TYR A 104 2.80 10.43 -10.51
CA TYR A 104 2.23 10.59 -9.18
C TYR A 104 3.14 9.83 -8.21
N SER A 105 4.01 10.57 -7.52
CA SER A 105 4.61 10.03 -6.31
C SER A 105 3.47 9.87 -5.32
N CYS A 106 3.27 8.66 -4.79
CA CYS A 106 2.46 8.48 -3.59
C CYS A 106 3.19 9.12 -2.41
N ARG A 107 3.22 10.47 -2.37
CA ARG A 107 3.59 11.23 -1.18
C ARG A 107 2.34 11.26 -0.31
N VAL A 108 2.33 10.35 0.65
CA VAL A 108 1.34 10.25 1.71
C VAL A 108 1.56 11.44 2.65
N TRP A 109 0.57 12.33 2.76
CA TRP A 109 0.42 13.25 3.90
C TRP A 109 -0.09 12.47 5.13
#